data_AF-A0A377CVT7-F1
#
_entry.id   AF-A0A377CVT7-F1
#
_cell.length_a   1.000
_cell.length_b   1.000
_cell.length_c   1.000
_cell.angle_alpha   90.00
_cell.angle_beta   90.00
_cell.angle_gamma   90.00
#
_symmetry.space_group_name_H-M   'P 1'
#
loop_
_entity.id
_entity.type
_entity.pdbx_description
1 polymer ?
#
loop_
_entity_poly.entity_id
_entity_poly.type
_entity_poly.pdbx_seq_one_letter_code
_entity_poly.pdbx_strand_id
1 'polypeptide(L)'
;MEKNSLFSQRIRLRHLHTFVAVAQQGTLGRAAETLNLSQPALSKTLNELEQLTGARLFERGRQGAQLTLPGEQFLTHAVRVLDAINTAGQSLHRKERS
;
A
#
# COMPACT_ATOMS: atom_id res chain seq x y z
N MET A 1 -5.97 -17.97 -16.14
CA MET A 1 -6.94 -17.05 -15.49
C MET A 1 -6.96 -17.18 -13.95
N GLU A 2 -6.13 -18.04 -13.33
CA GLU A 2 -6.10 -18.25 -11.86
C GLU A 2 -5.26 -17.25 -11.03
N LYS A 3 -4.29 -16.56 -11.64
CA LYS A 3 -3.30 -15.75 -10.88
C LYS A 3 -3.94 -14.60 -10.08
N ASN A 4 -4.99 -13.97 -10.59
CA ASN A 4 -5.68 -12.85 -9.91
C ASN A 4 -6.42 -13.29 -8.63
N SER A 5 -6.98 -14.50 -8.59
CA SER A 5 -7.71 -14.98 -7.40
C SER A 5 -6.80 -15.26 -6.21
N LEU A 6 -5.54 -15.65 -6.46
CA LEU A 6 -4.56 -15.88 -5.40
C LEU A 6 -3.97 -14.57 -4.87
N PHE A 7 -3.85 -13.55 -5.73
CA PHE A 7 -3.37 -12.23 -5.33
C PHE A 7 -4.30 -11.58 -4.31
N SER A 8 -5.61 -11.55 -4.59
CA SER A 8 -6.61 -10.96 -3.68
C SER A 8 -6.73 -11.69 -2.34
N GLN A 9 -6.44 -13.00 -2.29
CA GLN A 9 -6.45 -13.79 -1.05
C GLN A 9 -5.20 -13.57 -0.17
N ARG A 10 -4.05 -13.22 -0.77
CA ARG A 10 -2.78 -13.07 -0.05
C ARG A 10 -2.45 -11.62 0.33
N ILE A 11 -2.94 -10.66 -0.46
CA ILE A 11 -2.75 -9.25 -0.16
C ILE A 11 -3.50 -8.87 1.12
N ARG A 12 -2.87 -8.03 1.95
CA ARG A 12 -3.41 -7.53 3.22
C ARG A 12 -3.37 -6.00 3.20
N LEU A 13 -4.26 -5.34 3.95
CA LEU A 13 -4.34 -3.88 3.99
C LEU A 13 -3.04 -3.20 4.39
N ARG A 14 -2.24 -3.83 5.27
CA ARG A 14 -0.90 -3.34 5.61
C ARG A 14 0.01 -3.14 4.38
N HIS A 15 -0.13 -3.98 3.34
CA HIS A 15 0.66 -3.84 2.13
C HIS A 15 0.28 -2.54 1.40
N LEU A 16 -1.02 -2.25 1.31
CA LEU A 16 -1.52 -1.02 0.69
C LEU A 16 -1.13 0.22 1.51
N HIS A 17 -1.29 0.19 2.83
CA HIS A 17 -0.87 1.30 3.70
C HIS A 17 0.63 1.56 3.61
N THR A 18 1.46 0.52 3.68
CA THR A 18 2.92 0.64 3.50
C THR A 18 3.26 1.23 2.13
N PHE A 19 2.67 0.71 1.06
CA PHE A 19 2.93 1.18 -0.29
C PHE A 19 2.55 2.66 -0.47
N VAL A 20 1.33 3.04 -0.08
CA VAL A 20 0.84 4.43 -0.20
C VAL A 20 1.68 5.37 0.67
N ALA A 21 2.05 4.97 1.89
CA ALA A 21 2.90 5.78 2.75
C ALA A 21 4.28 6.03 2.12
N VAL A 22 4.91 5.02 1.51
CA VAL A 22 6.20 5.21 0.81
C VAL A 22 6.03 6.13 -0.40
N ALA A 23 4.96 5.97 -1.17
CA ALA A 23 4.66 6.84 -2.32
C ALA A 23 4.47 8.30 -1.92
N GLN A 24 3.85 8.56 -0.76
CA GLN A 24 3.61 9.92 -0.25
C GLN A 24 4.86 10.54 0.40
N GLN A 25 5.63 9.75 1.14
CA GLN A 25 6.76 10.26 1.93
C GLN A 25 8.08 10.28 1.14
N GLY A 26 8.16 9.59 0.01
CA GLY A 26 9.35 9.50 -0.85
C GLY A 26 10.53 8.74 -0.24
N THR A 27 10.45 8.31 1.02
CA THR A 27 11.50 7.55 1.71
C THR A 27 10.91 6.50 2.64
N LEU A 28 11.60 5.36 2.77
CA LEU A 28 11.16 4.28 3.66
C LEU A 28 11.21 4.69 5.14
N GLY A 29 12.17 5.53 5.53
CA GLY A 29 12.31 6.00 6.91
C GLY A 29 11.11 6.82 7.37
N ARG A 30 10.78 7.89 6.64
CA ARG A 30 9.62 8.75 6.95
C ARG A 30 8.30 8.00 6.85
N ALA A 31 8.17 7.07 5.90
CA ALA A 31 7.00 6.20 5.81
C ALA A 31 6.87 5.27 7.03
N ALA A 32 7.99 4.79 7.57
CA ALA A 32 7.99 3.91 8.74
C ALA A 32 7.59 4.69 9.99
N GLU A 33 8.12 5.90 10.17
CA GLU A 33 7.70 6.83 11.22
C GLU A 33 6.21 7.14 11.13
N THR A 34 5.70 7.46 9.94
CA THR A 34 4.27 7.77 9.70
C THR A 34 3.36 6.60 10.11
N LEU A 35 3.81 5.36 9.92
CA LEU A 35 3.06 4.16 10.24
C LEU A 35 3.37 3.60 11.64
N ASN A 36 4.20 4.27 12.44
CA ASN A 36 4.70 3.76 13.73
C ASN A 36 5.33 2.36 13.61
N LEU A 37 6.12 2.14 12.55
CA LEU A 37 6.83 0.90 12.27
C LEU A 37 8.34 1.11 12.28
N SER A 38 9.09 0.03 12.45
CA SER A 38 10.52 0.07 12.13
C SER A 38 10.72 0.03 10.60
N GLN A 39 11.76 0.73 10.12
CA GLN A 39 12.11 0.71 8.69
C GLN A 39 12.34 -0.71 8.13
N PRO A 40 12.96 -1.67 8.85
CA PRO A 40 13.04 -3.06 8.38
C PRO A 40 11.68 -3.74 8.23
N ALA A 41 10.75 -3.53 9.15
CA ALA A 41 9.41 -4.11 9.06
C ALA A 41 8.62 -3.53 7.86
N LEU A 42 8.74 -2.23 7.63
CA LEU A 42 8.17 -1.58 6.46
C LEU A 42 8.78 -2.10 5.16
N SER A 43 10.11 -2.18 5.08
CA SER A 43 10.82 -2.72 3.91
C SER A 43 10.41 -4.16 3.60
N LYS A 44 10.27 -5.01 4.63
CA LYS A 44 9.79 -6.38 4.48
C LYS A 44 8.37 -6.41 3.91
N THR A 45 7.47 -5.60 4.44
CA THR A 45 6.07 -5.50 3.98
C THR A 45 5.98 -5.03 2.53
N LEU A 46 6.82 -4.07 2.14
CA LEU A 46 6.90 -3.60 0.76
C LEU A 46 7.46 -4.68 -0.18
N ASN A 47 8.51 -5.38 0.22
CA ASN A 47 9.07 -6.48 -0.56
C ASN A 47 8.05 -7.62 -0.73
N GLU A 48 7.29 -7.97 0.32
CA GLU A 48 6.18 -8.94 0.24
C GLU A 48 5.16 -8.53 -0.83
N LEU A 49 4.80 -7.24 -0.90
CA LEU A 49 3.90 -6.73 -1.92
C LEU A 49 4.48 -6.88 -3.34
N GLU A 50 5.74 -6.49 -3.56
CA GLU A 50 6.40 -6.62 -4.86
C GLU A 50 6.50 -8.09 -5.33
N GLN A 51 6.67 -9.03 -4.38
CA GLN A 51 6.61 -10.46 -4.68
C GLN A 51 5.19 -10.91 -5.07
N LEU A 52 4.16 -10.41 -4.39
CA LEU A 52 2.76 -10.74 -4.70
C LEU A 52 2.33 -10.21 -6.07
N THR A 53 2.74 -8.98 -6.42
CA THR A 53 2.46 -8.39 -7.73
C THR A 53 3.34 -8.97 -8.83
N GLY A 54 4.51 -9.50 -8.48
CA GLY A 54 5.53 -9.94 -9.43
C GLY A 54 6.20 -8.78 -10.16
N ALA A 55 6.10 -7.55 -9.61
CA ALA A 55 6.61 -6.33 -10.21
C ALA A 55 7.32 -5.48 -9.16
N ARG A 56 8.43 -4.85 -9.54
CA ARG A 56 9.02 -3.76 -8.75
C ARG A 56 8.10 -2.56 -8.83
N LEU A 57 7.73 -2.01 -7.69
CA LEU A 57 6.84 -0.87 -7.57
C LEU A 57 7.59 0.42 -7.27
N PHE A 58 8.83 0.30 -6.73
CA PHE A 58 9.71 1.43 -6.51
C PHE A 58 11.12 1.20 -7.07
N GLU A 59 11.70 2.25 -7.66
CA GLU A 59 13.15 2.38 -7.83
C GLU A 59 13.74 3.03 -6.56
N ARG A 60 14.79 2.42 -6.00
CA ARG A 60 15.47 2.92 -4.80
C ARG A 60 16.82 3.51 -5.19
N GLY A 61 17.05 4.76 -4.79
CA GLY A 61 18.30 5.46 -5.09
C GLY A 61 18.67 6.51 -4.05
N ARG A 62 19.67 7.35 -4.36
CA ARG A 62 20.13 8.44 -3.49
C ARG A 62 19.05 9.46 -3.14
N GLN A 63 18.04 9.60 -3.99
CA GLN A 63 16.91 10.51 -3.80
C GLN A 63 15.74 9.88 -3.03
N GLY A 64 15.88 8.64 -2.55
CA GLY A 64 14.81 7.91 -1.87
C GLY A 64 14.15 6.86 -2.76
N ALA A 65 12.85 6.68 -2.58
CA ALA A 65 12.01 5.73 -3.31
C ALA A 65 11.12 6.48 -4.31
N GLN A 66 11.27 6.16 -5.60
CA GLN A 66 10.46 6.71 -6.69
C GLN A 66 9.60 5.60 -7.29
N LEU A 67 8.37 5.92 -7.68
CA LEU A 67 7.49 4.93 -8.29
C LEU A 67 8.04 4.47 -9.64
N THR A 68 7.94 3.18 -9.90
CA THR A 68 8.05 2.66 -11.27
C THR A 68 6.74 2.88 -12.01
N LEU A 69 6.72 2.68 -13.33
CA LEU A 69 5.47 2.71 -14.11
C LEU A 69 4.40 1.72 -13.56
N PRO A 70 4.72 0.45 -13.24
CA PRO A 70 3.79 -0.43 -12.52
C PRO A 70 3.37 0.11 -11.15
N GLY A 71 4.27 0.78 -10.43
CA GLY A 71 3.98 1.43 -9.16
C GLY A 71 2.93 2.54 -9.28
N GLU A 72 3.05 3.42 -10.28
CA GLU A 72 2.07 4.48 -10.54
C GLU A 72 0.68 3.93 -10.85
N GLN A 73 0.62 2.89 -11.70
CA GLN A 73 -0.62 2.20 -12.02
C GLN A 73 -1.23 1.56 -10.77
N PHE A 74 -0.41 0.87 -9.98
CA PHE A 74 -0.85 0.22 -8.75
C PHE A 74 -1.37 1.23 -7.71
N LEU A 75 -0.75 2.41 -7.60
CA LEU A 75 -1.14 3.46 -6.66
C LEU A 75 -2.58 3.92 -6.85
N THR A 76 -3.00 4.12 -8.10
CA THR A 76 -4.38 4.52 -8.42
C THR A 76 -5.39 3.51 -7.87
N HIS A 77 -5.09 2.21 -7.94
CA HIS A 77 -5.96 1.16 -7.41
C HIS A 77 -5.86 1.02 -5.89
N ALA A 78 -4.65 1.11 -5.33
CA ALA A 78 -4.42 0.99 -3.89
C ALA A 78 -5.19 2.05 -3.09
N VAL A 79 -5.15 3.31 -3.55
CA VAL A 79 -5.88 4.42 -2.92
C VAL A 79 -7.39 4.16 -2.94
N ARG A 80 -7.96 3.76 -4.08
CA ARG A 80 -9.39 3.47 -4.20
C ARG A 80 -9.86 2.36 -3.26
N VAL A 81 -9.06 1.32 -3.07
CA VAL A 81 -9.39 0.23 -2.13
C VAL A 81 -9.42 0.75 -0.69
N LEU A 82 -8.43 1.54 -0.28
CA LEU A 82 -8.39 2.12 1.06
C LEU A 82 -9.57 3.09 1.28
N ASP A 83 -9.90 3.92 0.30
CA ASP A 83 -11.04 4.84 0.36
C ASP A 83 -12.38 4.11 0.47
N ALA A 84 -12.56 3.01 -0.26
CA ALA A 84 -13.77 2.20 -0.18
C ALA A 84 -13.96 1.60 1.22
N ILE A 85 -12.87 1.15 1.85
CA ILE A 85 -12.89 0.60 3.21
C ILE A 85 -13.24 1.69 4.23
N ASN A 86 -12.62 2.87 4.10
CA ASN A 86 -12.92 4.01 4.95
C ASN A 86 -14.40 4.43 4.83
N THR A 87 -14.91 4.47 3.59
CA THR A 87 -16.32 4.79 3.31
C THR A 87 -17.26 3.75 3.92
N ALA A 88 -16.94 2.46 3.81
CA ALA A 88 -17.70 1.39 4.44
C ALA A 88 -17.79 1.58 5.97
N GLY A 89 -16.66 1.87 6.64
CA GLY A 89 -16.63 2.15 8.07
C GLY A 89 -17.44 3.39 8.47
N GLN A 90 -17.38 4.45 7.66
CA GLN A 90 -18.17 5.67 7.91
C GLN A 90 -19.68 5.46 7.73
N SER A 91 -20.08 4.59 6.80
CA SER A 91 -21.50 4.31 6.54
C SER A 91 -22.21 3.68 7.74
N LEU A 92 -21.48 2.94 8.58
CA LEU A 92 -22.02 2.32 9.80
C LEU A 92 -22.39 3.38 10.86
N HIS A 93 -21.54 4.39 11.04
CA HIS A 93 -21.76 5.46 12.01
C HIS A 93 -22.87 6.45 11.61
N ARG A 94 -23.27 6.47 10.33
CA ARG A 94 -24.33 7.35 9.84
C ARG A 94 -25.74 6.82 10.13
N LYS A 95 -25.90 5.51 10.39
CA LYS A 95 -27.21 4.90 10.71
C LYS A 95 -27.66 5.07 12.17
N GLU A 96 -26.77 5.47 13.08
CA GLU A 96 -27.09 5.58 14.51
C GLU A 96 -27.57 6.98 14.96
N ARG A 97 -27.69 7.94 14.03
CA ARG A 97 -28.17 9.31 14.32
C ARG A 97 -29.48 9.66 13.59
N SER A 98 -30.40 8.71 13.43
CA SER A 98 -31.76 8.96 12.96
C SER A 98 -32.78 8.27 13.84
#